data_AF-A0A961NMS5-F1
#
_entry.id   AF-A0A961NMS5-F1
#
_cell.length_a   1.000
_cell.length_b   1.000
_cell.length_c   1.000
_cell.angle_alpha   90.00
_cell.angle_beta   90.00
_cell.angle_gamma   90.00
#
_symmetry.space_group_name_H-M   'P 1'
#
loop_
_entity.id
_entity.type
_entity.pdbx_description
1 polymer ?
#
loop_
_entity_poly.entity_id
_entity_poly.type
_entity_poly.pdbx_seq_one_letter_code
_entity_poly.pdbx_strand_id
1 'polypeptide(L)' 'AYIPFGGGPRVCLGKNLALLEGSMILGAILKSFRLTHRRDHVLHIKTGSTLTVANGMPMRLEARH' A
#
# COMPACT_ATOMS: atom_id res chain seq x y z
N ALA A 1 15.84 2.26 13.01
CA ALA A 1 14.83 1.30 13.49
C ALA A 1 13.59 1.37 12.58
N TYR A 2 12.87 0.26 12.38
CA TYR A 2 11.68 0.18 11.52
C TYR A 2 10.43 -0.13 12.37
N ILE A 3 9.55 0.85 12.55
CA ILE A 3 8.43 0.79 13.52
C ILE A 3 7.08 1.34 12.96
N PRO A 4 6.63 0.89 11.77
CA PRO A 4 5.42 1.44 11.12
C PRO A 4 4.10 1.14 11.87
N PHE A 5 4.11 0.19 12.80
CA PHE A 5 2.97 -0.18 13.64
C PHE A 5 3.16 0.23 15.11
N GLY A 6 4.14 1.09 15.40
CA GLY A 6 4.56 1.41 16.76
C GLY A 6 5.37 0.27 17.42
N GLY A 7 5.54 0.34 18.74
CA GLY A 7 6.28 -0.64 19.53
C GLY A 7 5.86 -0.64 21.01
N GLY A 8 6.28 -1.66 21.75
CA GLY A 8 5.96 -1.83 23.17
C GLY A 8 4.49 -2.22 23.42
N PRO A 9 3.98 -2.00 24.64
CA PRO A 9 2.63 -2.45 25.05
C PRO A 9 1.47 -1.83 24.26
N ARG A 10 1.70 -0.72 23.55
CA ARG A 10 0.71 -0.03 22.71
C ARG A 10 0.99 -0.19 21.21
N VAL A 11 1.65 -1.28 20.81
CA VAL A 11 1.79 -1.65 19.39
C VAL A 11 0.40 -1.80 18.76
N CYS A 12 0.28 -1.50 17.47
CA CYS A 12 -0.97 -1.67 16.73
C CYS A 12 -1.52 -3.09 16.89
N LEU A 13 -2.70 -3.21 17.50
CA LEU A 13 -3.40 -4.48 17.70
C LEU A 13 -3.66 -5.20 16.36
N GLY A 14 -3.90 -4.42 15.30
CA GLY A 14 -4.13 -4.92 13.95
C GLY A 14 -2.87 -5.27 13.15
N LYS A 15 -1.66 -5.23 13.74
CA LYS A 15 -0.39 -5.44 13.01
C LYS A 15 -0.41 -6.72 12.17
N ASN A 16 -0.77 -7.85 12.77
CA ASN A 16 -0.73 -9.14 12.08
C ASN A 16 -1.81 -9.24 11.00
N LEU A 17 -3.00 -8.69 11.26
CA LEU A 17 -4.08 -8.63 10.28
C LEU A 17 -3.67 -7.77 9.07
N ALA A 18 -3.14 -6.58 9.31
CA ALA A 18 -2.71 -5.66 8.24
C ALA A 18 -1.63 -6.27 7.34
N LEU A 19 -0.68 -7.02 7.91
CA LEU A 19 0.35 -7.73 7.15
C LEU A 19 -0.25 -8.88 6.33
N LEU A 20 -1.16 -9.66 6.93
CA LEU A 20 -1.84 -10.75 6.26
C LEU A 20 -2.69 -10.24 5.09
N GLU A 21 -3.63 -9.33 5.35
CA GLU A 21 -4.52 -8.78 4.34
C GLU A 21 -3.74 -8.02 3.26
N GLY A 22 -2.78 -7.19 3.64
CA GLY A 22 -1.96 -6.43 2.69
C GLY A 22 -1.21 -7.36 1.73
N SER A 23 -0.61 -8.44 2.24
CA SER A 23 0.10 -9.41 1.40
C SER A 23 -0.85 -10.22 0.51
N MET A 24 -2.02 -10.64 1.02
CA MET A 24 -3.02 -11.38 0.25
C MET A 24 -3.63 -10.53 -0.87
N ILE A 25 -4.02 -9.29 -0.56
CA ILE A 25 -4.56 -8.34 -1.55
C ILE A 25 -3.52 -8.08 -2.63
N LEU A 26 -2.27 -7.78 -2.24
CA LEU A 26 -1.20 -7.55 -3.19
C LEU A 26 -0.92 -8.78 -4.06
N GLY A 27 -0.89 -9.97 -3.45
CA GLY A 27 -0.72 -11.23 -4.16
C GLY A 27 -1.83 -11.50 -5.17
N ALA A 28 -3.10 -11.27 -4.79
CA ALA A 28 -4.24 -11.42 -5.68
C ALA A 28 -4.18 -10.47 -6.88
N ILE A 29 -3.83 -9.19 -6.64
CA ILE A 29 -3.69 -8.21 -7.73
C ILE A 29 -2.53 -8.61 -8.66
N LEU A 30 -1.35 -8.93 -8.11
CA LEU A 30 -0.15 -9.27 -8.89
C LEU A 30 -0.25 -10.60 -9.64
N LYS A 31 -1.10 -11.52 -9.17
CA LYS A 31 -1.40 -12.77 -9.87
C LYS A 31 -2.16 -12.50 -11.16
N SER A 32 -3.13 -11.59 -11.12
CA SER A 32 -4.03 -11.31 -12.25
C SER A 32 -3.57 -10.16 -13.14
N PHE A 33 -2.74 -9.24 -12.64
CA PHE A 33 -2.37 -8.04 -13.36
C PHE A 33 -0.88 -7.70 -13.25
N ARG A 34 -0.33 -7.16 -14.32
CA ARG A 34 0.91 -6.38 -14.31
C ARG A 34 0.55 -4.91 -14.12
N LEU A 35 1.10 -4.29 -13.08
CA LEU A 35 0.90 -2.87 -12.81
C LEU A 35 2.10 -2.06 -13.32
N THR A 36 1.82 -0.98 -14.04
CA THR A 36 2.83 -0.01 -14.45
C THR A 36 2.44 1.39 -13.98
N HIS A 37 3.40 2.09 -13.35
CA HIS A 37 3.18 3.45 -12.88
C HIS A 37 2.99 4.41 -14.06
N ARG A 38 2.04 5.33 -13.93
CA ARG A 38 1.82 6.40 -14.90
C ARG A 38 2.95 7.42 -14.82
N ARG A 39 3.76 7.52 -15.88
CA ARG A 39 4.95 8.40 -15.91
C ARG A 39 4.63 9.89 -15.73
N ASP A 40 3.43 10.29 -16.08
CA ASP A 40 2.90 11.65 -15.95
C ASP A 40 2.37 11.98 -14.55
N HIS A 41 2.24 10.97 -13.67
CA HIS A 41 1.75 11.17 -12.31
C HIS A 41 2.87 11.62 -11.37
N VAL A 42 2.71 12.80 -10.78
CA VAL A 42 3.59 13.33 -9.74
C VAL A 42 3.03 12.95 -8.37
N LEU A 43 3.82 12.20 -7.61
CA LEU A 43 3.48 11.78 -6.25
C LEU A 43 3.43 13.01 -5.33
N HIS A 44 2.24 13.30 -4.79
CA HIS A 44 2.07 14.35 -3.78
C HIS A 44 1.66 13.72 -2.46
N ILE A 45 2.54 13.76 -1.47
CA ILE A 45 2.26 13.20 -0.14
C ILE A 45 1.36 14.16 0.63
N LYS A 46 0.20 13.67 1.07
CA LYS A 46 -0.69 14.38 1.99
C LYS A 46 -0.42 13.93 3.41
N THR A 47 -0.07 14.88 4.26
CA THR A 47 0.09 14.70 5.70
C THR A 47 -1.22 15.03 6.43
N GLY A 48 -1.68 14.12 7.29
CA GLY A 48 -2.85 14.31 8.16
C GLY A 48 -2.74 13.41 9.38
N SER A 49 -3.83 12.81 9.83
CA SER A 49 -3.79 11.75 10.86
C SER A 49 -2.97 10.53 10.41
N THR A 50 -2.90 10.28 9.10
CA THR A 50 -2.01 9.31 8.47
C THR A 50 -1.26 9.93 7.28
N LEU A 51 -0.16 9.30 6.86
CA LEU A 51 0.53 9.64 5.61
C LEU A 51 -0.18 8.95 4.44
N THR A 52 -0.60 9.73 3.44
CA THR A 52 -1.32 9.23 2.26
C THR A 52 -0.83 9.91 0.99
N VAL A 53 -1.26 9.41 -0.16
CA VAL A 53 -1.01 10.05 -1.45
C VAL A 53 -2.23 10.89 -1.84
N ALA A 54 -2.04 12.19 -2.03
CA ALA A 54 -3.08 13.07 -2.53
C ALA A 54 -3.49 12.60 -3.94
N ASN A 55 -4.80 12.49 -4.17
CA ASN A 55 -5.39 12.01 -5.43
C ASN A 55 -5.04 10.55 -5.80
N GLY A 56 -4.58 9.76 -4.83
CA GLY A 56 -4.26 8.34 -5.01
C GLY A 56 -3.02 8.09 -5.87
N MET A 57 -2.80 6.84 -6.27
CA MET A 57 -1.68 6.42 -7.11
C MET A 57 -2.23 5.70 -8.35
N PRO A 58 -2.53 6.42 -9.44
CA PRO A 58 -3.09 5.82 -10.64
C PRO A 58 -2.04 4.94 -11.35
N MET A 59 -2.45 3.71 -11.67
CA MET A 59 -1.61 2.69 -12.31
C MET A 59 -2.29 2.21 -13.60
N ARG A 60 -1.51 1.81 -14.60
CA ARG A 60 -2.00 1.04 -15.74
C ARG A 60 -1.96 -0.44 -15.39
N LEU A 61 -3.05 -1.14 -15.67
CA LEU A 61 -3.21 -2.57 -15.42
C LEU A 61 -3.22 -3.31 -16.76
N GLU A 62 -2.43 -4.36 -16.86
CA GLU A 62 -2.42 -5.31 -17.98
C GLU A 62 -2.74 -6.70 -17.42
N ALA A 63 -3.75 -7.38 -17.94
CA ALA A 63 -4.10 -8.72 -17.48
C ALA A 63 -2.93 -9.69 -17.71
N ARG A 64 -2.67 -10.56 -16.72
CA ARG A 64 -1.72 -11.68 -16.86
C ARG A 64 -2.51 -12.90 -17.31
N HIS A 65 -2.08 -13.49 -18.42
CA HIS A 65 -2.57 -14.77 -18.92
C HIS A 65 -1.95 -15.92 -18.12
#